data_AF-A0A971TVW3-F1
#
_entry.id   AF-A0A971TVW3-F1
#
_cell.length_a   1.000
_cell.length_b   1.000
_cell.length_c   1.000
_cell.angle_alpha   90.00
_cell.angle_beta   90.00
_cell.angle_gamma   90.00
#
_symmetry.space_group_name_H-M   'P 1'
#
loop_
_entity.id
_entity.type
_entity.pdbx_description
1 polymer ?
#
loop_
_entity_poly.entity_id
_entity_poly.type
_entity_poly.pdbx_seq_one_letter_code
_entity_poly.pdbx_strand_id
1 'polypeptide(L)'
;MRLNDQQWLKRFRGLLFLLLLSGGVAAQTTFTVVCDKADNTIKVVESTLHAPGHVPIKGGFPFRQVAMNWIRENYPSGKCDPAQILRNNQKPTSAAGVTPGTPPATPPQPSPGTASPQGNSGQPAVAPPSPGVPVRGTPALPPAGNTPSFRNTFLIAHVGFSNLGSAFGLSANKAAGLEAGLEQLFGKKIYVGTGLIANLNFTRFDGNFGYENQNFFMAKIPFFAGYRKKGDRFTVMFDVGIHLRTKLASLDPDWEIPGMEALDNSLSLSGRFRLGTDRVMVSFGSEYGVTPMFEEDDFRLSLTHIGINWCL
;
A
#
# COMPACT_ATOMS: atom_id res chain seq x y z
N MET A 1 -26.59 -17.46 -16.06
CA MET A 1 -25.67 -16.66 -15.22
C MET A 1 -24.96 -17.52 -14.15
N ARG A 2 -24.30 -18.65 -14.52
CA ARG A 2 -23.65 -19.54 -13.52
C ARG A 2 -22.28 -20.10 -13.92
N LEU A 3 -21.78 -19.83 -15.13
CA LEU A 3 -20.51 -20.40 -15.63
C LEU A 3 -19.29 -19.48 -15.45
N ASN A 4 -19.49 -18.17 -15.28
CA ASN A 4 -18.38 -17.21 -15.21
C ASN A 4 -17.76 -17.11 -13.79
N ASP A 5 -18.56 -17.28 -12.74
CA ASP A 5 -18.10 -17.18 -11.34
C ASP A 5 -17.18 -18.34 -10.93
N GLN A 6 -17.40 -19.53 -11.52
CA GLN A 6 -16.59 -20.72 -11.28
C GLN A 6 -15.18 -20.63 -11.88
N GLN A 7 -15.03 -19.93 -13.02
CA GLN A 7 -13.71 -19.72 -13.62
C GLN A 7 -12.89 -18.69 -12.85
N TRP A 8 -13.55 -17.67 -12.30
CA TRP A 8 -12.90 -16.65 -11.46
C TRP A 8 -12.34 -17.26 -10.16
N LEU A 9 -13.14 -18.09 -9.48
CA LEU A 9 -12.71 -18.79 -8.25
C LEU A 9 -11.50 -19.71 -8.49
N LYS A 10 -11.44 -20.37 -9.66
CA LYS A 10 -10.31 -21.25 -10.04
C LYS A 10 -9.03 -20.46 -10.33
N ARG A 11 -9.15 -19.30 -10.99
CA ARG A 11 -8.00 -18.42 -11.27
C ARG A 11 -7.47 -17.76 -9.99
N PHE A 12 -8.37 -17.36 -9.08
CA PHE A 12 -7.99 -16.80 -7.78
C PHE A 12 -7.28 -17.83 -6.89
N ARG A 13 -7.80 -19.06 -6.84
CA ARG A 13 -7.14 -20.19 -6.15
C ARG A 13 -5.79 -20.53 -6.76
N GLY A 14 -5.67 -20.51 -8.08
CA GLY A 14 -4.40 -20.76 -8.77
C GLY A 14 -3.35 -19.70 -8.46
N LEU A 15 -3.73 -18.42 -8.44
CA LEU A 15 -2.83 -17.31 -8.11
C LEU A 15 -2.39 -17.35 -6.63
N LEU A 16 -3.32 -17.66 -5.71
CA LEU A 16 -3.03 -17.82 -4.29
C LEU A 16 -2.09 -19.01 -4.03
N PHE A 17 -2.28 -20.11 -4.75
CA PHE A 17 -1.43 -21.30 -4.67
C PHE A 17 -0.02 -21.04 -5.25
N LEU A 18 0.09 -20.27 -6.34
CA LEU A 18 1.38 -19.84 -6.92
C LEU A 18 2.14 -18.86 -6.02
N LEU A 19 1.44 -17.97 -5.30
CA LEU A 19 2.06 -17.09 -4.30
C LEU A 19 2.58 -17.89 -3.09
N LEU A 20 1.87 -18.94 -2.68
CA LEU A 20 2.26 -19.80 -1.55
C LEU A 20 3.44 -20.75 -1.85
N LEU A 21 3.74 -21.03 -3.13
CA LEU A 21 4.77 -22.00 -3.54
C LEU A 21 6.16 -21.39 -3.80
N SER A 22 6.31 -20.07 -3.72
CA SER A 22 7.60 -19.39 -3.98
C SER A 22 8.50 -19.22 -2.75
N GLY A 23 8.07 -19.66 -1.56
CA GLY A 23 8.78 -19.46 -0.29
C GLY A 23 9.80 -20.53 0.10
N GLY A 24 10.58 -21.05 -0.85
CA GLY A 24 11.50 -22.17 -0.59
C GLY A 24 12.86 -22.01 -1.24
N VAL A 25 13.62 -21.00 -0.84
CA VAL A 25 15.06 -20.92 -1.13
C VAL A 25 15.78 -20.95 0.22
N ALA A 26 16.74 -21.86 0.38
CA ALA A 26 17.49 -22.02 1.61
C ALA A 26 18.23 -20.72 1.95
N ALA A 27 17.76 -20.02 2.98
CA ALA A 27 18.37 -18.79 3.49
C ALA A 27 19.77 -19.11 4.04
N GLN A 28 20.75 -18.31 3.65
CA GLN A 28 22.09 -18.34 4.24
C GLN A 28 22.01 -17.67 5.62
N THR A 29 22.36 -18.39 6.69
CA THR A 29 22.34 -17.83 8.06
C THR A 29 23.27 -16.62 8.16
N THR A 30 22.70 -15.43 8.36
CA THR A 30 23.45 -14.20 8.63
C THR A 30 23.44 -13.89 10.13
N PHE A 31 24.32 -12.99 10.55
CA PHE A 31 24.47 -12.58 11.95
C PHE A 31 24.18 -11.10 12.12
N THR A 32 23.54 -10.75 13.23
CA THR A 32 23.20 -9.38 13.60
C THR A 32 23.77 -9.04 14.97
N VAL A 33 24.31 -7.83 15.08
CA VAL A 33 24.81 -7.23 16.33
C VAL A 33 23.67 -6.46 16.98
N VAL A 34 23.37 -6.81 18.23
CA VAL A 34 22.26 -6.27 19.01
C VAL A 34 22.73 -5.80 20.38
N CYS A 35 22.01 -4.84 20.96
CA CYS A 35 22.11 -4.42 22.35
C CYS A 35 21.00 -5.10 23.16
N ASP A 36 21.34 -5.92 24.13
CA ASP A 36 20.35 -6.52 25.02
C ASP A 36 19.91 -5.48 26.08
N LYS A 37 18.60 -5.24 26.15
CA LYS A 37 17.91 -4.30 27.05
C LYS A 37 17.94 -4.78 28.51
N ALA A 38 18.06 -6.09 28.75
CA ALA A 38 18.04 -6.67 30.08
C ALA A 38 19.37 -6.46 30.81
N ASP A 39 20.49 -6.58 30.09
CA ASP A 39 21.84 -6.50 30.69
C ASP A 39 22.70 -5.35 30.12
N ASN A 40 22.18 -4.58 29.16
CA ASN A 40 22.87 -3.47 28.49
C ASN A 40 24.20 -3.91 27.84
N THR A 41 24.26 -5.16 27.34
CA THR A 41 25.44 -5.71 26.68
C THR A 41 25.22 -5.95 25.20
N ILE A 42 26.32 -5.99 24.45
CA ILE A 42 26.28 -6.24 23.01
C ILE A 42 26.47 -7.71 22.73
N LYS A 43 25.57 -8.25 21.92
CA LYS A 43 25.52 -9.65 21.55
C LYS A 43 25.48 -9.79 20.03
N VAL A 44 26.03 -10.90 19.55
CA VAL A 44 25.81 -11.35 18.18
C VAL A 44 24.79 -12.46 18.23
N VAL A 45 23.66 -12.24 17.57
CA VAL A 45 22.61 -13.23 17.38
C VAL A 45 22.59 -13.65 15.92
N GLU A 46 22.18 -14.89 15.65
CA GLU A 46 21.77 -15.25 14.29
C GLU A 46 20.56 -14.39 13.94
N SER A 47 20.46 -13.95 12.68
CA SER A 47 19.38 -13.04 12.28
C SER A 47 17.98 -13.63 12.55
N THR A 48 17.88 -14.97 12.50
CA THR A 48 16.67 -15.76 12.74
C THR A 48 16.30 -15.90 14.22
N LEU A 49 17.18 -15.50 15.14
CA LEU A 49 16.90 -15.52 16.58
C LEU A 49 16.17 -14.24 16.99
N HIS A 50 14.83 -14.31 16.88
CA HIS A 50 13.89 -13.30 17.37
C HIS A 50 13.91 -13.28 18.90
N ALA A 51 14.18 -12.12 19.51
CA ALA A 51 14.04 -11.96 20.96
C ALA A 51 13.70 -10.51 21.38
N PRO A 52 12.64 -10.31 22.20
CA PRO A 52 12.08 -8.99 22.62
C PRO A 52 13.04 -8.13 23.42
N GLY A 53 14.04 -8.77 24.01
CA GLY A 53 15.07 -8.15 24.82
C GLY A 53 16.11 -7.37 24.03
N HIS A 54 16.09 -7.31 22.69
CA HIS A 54 17.21 -6.77 21.93
C HIS A 54 16.89 -5.50 21.13
N VAL A 55 17.82 -4.56 21.05
CA VAL A 55 17.81 -3.38 20.17
C VAL A 55 18.88 -3.58 19.09
N PRO A 56 18.51 -3.71 17.81
CA PRO A 56 19.48 -3.96 16.77
C PRO A 56 20.40 -2.76 16.52
N ILE A 57 21.69 -3.04 16.30
CA ILE A 57 22.75 -2.06 16.07
C ILE A 57 23.20 -2.12 14.61
N LYS A 58 23.56 -3.32 14.13
CA LYS A 58 24.04 -3.53 12.75
C LYS A 58 23.85 -5.00 12.35
N GLY A 59 23.24 -5.22 11.18
CA GLY A 59 22.95 -6.56 10.64
C GLY A 59 23.71 -6.88 9.37
N GLY A 60 23.38 -8.02 8.75
CA GLY A 60 23.90 -8.42 7.44
C GLY A 60 25.31 -9.02 7.45
N PHE A 61 25.81 -9.49 8.59
CA PHE A 61 27.15 -10.10 8.63
C PHE A 61 27.08 -11.54 8.09
N PRO A 62 27.91 -11.90 7.09
CA PRO A 62 27.92 -13.26 6.53
C PRO A 62 28.54 -14.29 7.48
N PHE A 63 29.36 -13.84 8.45
CA PHE A 63 30.01 -14.69 9.44
C PHE A 63 30.03 -14.02 10.82
N ARG A 64 29.78 -14.81 11.87
CA ARG A 64 29.80 -14.36 13.26
C ARG A 64 31.12 -13.69 13.66
N GLN A 65 32.24 -14.16 13.12
CA GLN A 65 33.56 -13.59 13.39
C GLN A 65 33.70 -12.15 12.89
N VAL A 66 33.10 -11.83 11.75
CA VAL A 66 33.10 -10.46 11.20
C VAL A 66 32.26 -9.55 12.09
N ALA A 67 31.09 -10.02 12.55
CA ALA A 67 30.26 -9.30 13.52
C ALA A 67 31.02 -9.05 14.84
N MET A 68 31.72 -10.06 15.37
CA MET A 68 32.51 -9.95 16.60
C MET A 68 33.70 -8.98 16.47
N ASN A 69 34.37 -8.97 15.32
CA ASN A 69 35.45 -8.02 15.05
C ASN A 69 34.89 -6.59 14.98
N TRP A 70 33.75 -6.39 14.31
CA TRP A 70 33.08 -5.10 14.27
C TRP A 70 32.67 -4.62 15.68
N ILE A 71 32.15 -5.49 16.54
CA ILE A 71 31.86 -5.16 17.96
C ILE A 71 33.13 -4.71 18.67
N ARG A 72 34.24 -5.44 18.52
CA ARG A 72 35.49 -5.11 19.20
C ARG A 72 36.01 -3.72 18.81
N GLU A 73 35.80 -3.33 17.56
CA GLU A 73 36.18 -2.02 17.02
C GLU A 73 35.24 -0.88 17.45
N ASN A 74 33.93 -1.12 17.47
CA ASN A 74 32.93 -0.07 17.64
C ASN A 74 32.40 0.03 19.09
N TYR A 75 32.53 -1.03 19.87
CA TYR A 75 32.05 -1.14 21.25
C TYR A 75 33.04 -1.91 22.14
N PRO A 76 34.25 -1.37 22.37
CA PRO A 76 35.31 -2.06 23.11
C PRO A 76 34.95 -2.35 24.57
N SER A 77 33.97 -1.64 25.15
CA SER A 77 33.47 -1.89 26.50
C SER A 77 32.51 -3.08 26.60
N GLY A 78 32.00 -3.59 25.46
CA GLY A 78 30.96 -4.60 25.40
C GLY A 78 29.58 -4.15 25.92
N LYS A 79 29.46 -2.88 26.32
CA LYS A 79 28.23 -2.28 26.84
C LYS A 79 27.58 -1.36 25.83
N CYS A 80 26.26 -1.24 25.92
CA CYS A 80 25.45 -0.36 25.08
C CYS A 80 24.39 0.35 25.92
N ASP A 81 23.98 1.54 25.49
CA ASP A 81 22.78 2.21 25.99
C ASP A 81 21.67 2.03 24.93
N PRO A 82 20.63 1.21 25.18
CA PRO A 82 19.57 0.96 24.21
C PRO A 82 18.83 2.25 23.83
N ALA A 83 18.67 3.21 24.76
CA ALA A 83 17.99 4.49 24.49
C ALA A 83 18.87 5.44 23.67
N GLN A 84 20.20 5.37 23.81
CA GLN A 84 21.12 6.13 22.96
C GLN A 84 21.18 5.54 21.55
N ILE A 85 21.18 4.21 21.41
CA ILE A 85 21.20 3.54 20.11
C ILE A 85 19.91 3.82 19.34
N LEU A 86 18.75 3.76 19.99
CA LEU A 86 17.49 4.19 19.37
C LEU A 86 17.55 5.63 18.87
N ARG A 87 18.11 6.54 19.67
CA ARG A 87 18.29 7.95 19.27
C ARG A 87 19.27 8.12 18.12
N ASN A 88 20.31 7.30 18.03
CA ASN A 88 21.28 7.36 16.94
C ASN A 88 20.69 6.80 15.64
N ASN A 89 19.90 5.73 15.69
CA ASN A 89 19.18 5.21 14.52
C ASN A 89 18.17 6.25 13.97
N GLN A 90 17.61 7.08 14.85
CA GLN A 90 16.69 8.16 14.51
C GLN A 90 17.38 9.43 13.98
N LYS A 91 18.71 9.58 14.17
CA LYS A 91 19.43 10.71 13.56
C LYS A 91 19.59 10.43 12.06
N PRO A 92 19.26 11.39 11.17
CA PRO A 92 19.57 11.23 9.75
C PRO A 92 21.07 11.00 9.60
N THR A 93 21.45 9.82 9.11
CA THR A 93 22.80 9.53 8.69
C THR A 93 23.11 10.51 7.57
N SER A 94 23.84 11.59 7.88
CA SER A 94 24.47 12.38 6.85
C SER A 94 25.47 11.44 6.19
N ALA A 95 25.08 10.89 5.03
CA ALA A 95 25.89 9.97 4.26
C ALA A 95 27.31 10.53 4.17
N ALA A 96 28.23 9.88 4.87
CA ALA A 96 29.65 10.16 4.78
C ALA A 96 30.09 9.74 3.37
N GLY A 97 30.28 10.74 2.51
CA GLY A 97 31.21 10.71 1.40
C GLY A 97 31.03 9.62 0.35
N VAL A 98 30.04 9.77 -0.53
CA VAL A 98 30.18 9.36 -1.94
C VAL A 98 29.59 10.47 -2.81
N THR A 99 30.47 11.20 -3.50
CA THR A 99 30.15 12.19 -4.52
C THR A 99 29.18 11.62 -5.56
N PRO A 100 28.06 12.30 -5.88
CA PRO A 100 27.14 11.87 -6.93
C PRO A 100 27.84 11.95 -8.29
N GLY A 101 28.03 10.80 -8.94
CA GLY A 101 28.41 10.74 -10.34
C GLY A 101 27.30 11.30 -11.21
N THR A 102 27.58 12.45 -11.82
CA THR A 102 26.77 13.19 -12.78
C THR A 102 26.29 12.28 -13.93
N PRO A 103 24.98 12.18 -14.22
CA PRO A 103 24.53 11.64 -15.51
C PRO A 103 24.85 12.65 -16.62
N PRO A 104 25.43 12.25 -17.76
CA PRO A 104 25.59 13.15 -18.90
C PRO A 104 24.22 13.55 -19.46
N ALA A 105 24.05 14.85 -19.69
CA ALA A 105 22.90 15.43 -20.37
C ALA A 105 22.89 15.04 -21.86
N THR A 106 21.71 14.73 -22.40
CA THR A 106 21.48 14.63 -23.84
C THR A 106 20.59 15.81 -24.28
N PRO A 107 20.87 16.48 -25.43
CA PRO A 107 20.39 17.83 -25.72
C PRO A 107 18.93 17.89 -26.24
N PRO A 108 18.27 19.06 -26.15
CA PRO A 108 16.90 19.29 -26.60
C PRO A 108 16.84 19.75 -28.06
N GLN A 109 15.82 19.32 -28.83
CA GLN A 109 15.39 20.06 -30.04
C GLN A 109 13.98 19.61 -30.51
N PRO A 110 13.26 20.40 -31.32
CA PRO A 110 12.13 21.21 -30.86
C PRO A 110 10.82 20.92 -31.62
N SER A 111 9.69 21.39 -31.07
CA SER A 111 8.48 21.65 -31.86
C SER A 111 8.48 23.10 -32.38
N PRO A 112 8.03 23.32 -33.62
CA PRO A 112 6.94 24.28 -33.87
C PRO A 112 5.97 23.73 -34.95
N GLY A 113 4.69 24.06 -35.09
CA GLY A 113 3.86 25.16 -34.60
C GLY A 113 2.73 25.38 -35.63
N THR A 114 1.47 25.35 -35.16
CA THR A 114 0.31 26.21 -35.50
C THR A 114 -0.07 26.52 -36.97
N ALA A 115 -1.34 26.20 -37.32
CA ALA A 115 -2.42 27.15 -37.71
C ALA A 115 -3.42 26.60 -38.78
N SER A 116 -4.72 26.77 -38.49
CA SER A 116 -5.93 26.57 -39.34
C SER A 116 -6.13 27.75 -40.33
N PRO A 117 -7.29 28.00 -41.01
CA PRO A 117 -8.58 27.26 -41.12
C PRO A 117 -9.23 27.24 -42.54
N GLN A 118 -10.48 26.73 -42.59
CA GLN A 118 -11.65 27.23 -43.34
C GLN A 118 -12.07 26.54 -44.65
N GLY A 119 -13.36 26.15 -44.70
CA GLY A 119 -14.07 25.76 -45.92
C GLY A 119 -15.43 25.10 -45.68
N ASN A 120 -16.47 25.91 -45.44
CA ASN A 120 -17.92 25.68 -45.63
C ASN A 120 -18.27 24.76 -46.83
N SER A 121 -19.39 24.04 -46.97
CA SER A 121 -20.80 24.26 -46.57
C SER A 121 -21.63 23.06 -47.08
N GLY A 122 -22.79 22.78 -46.47
CA GLY A 122 -23.86 22.06 -47.18
C GLY A 122 -24.84 21.28 -46.29
N GLN A 123 -25.76 22.00 -45.64
CA GLN A 123 -27.08 21.48 -45.20
C GLN A 123 -28.11 21.92 -46.28
N PRO A 124 -29.31 21.29 -46.43
CA PRO A 124 -30.29 21.22 -45.34
C PRO A 124 -31.13 19.91 -45.24
N ALA A 125 -31.92 19.92 -44.17
CA ALA A 125 -32.82 18.91 -43.61
C ALA A 125 -34.00 18.44 -44.47
N VAL A 126 -34.50 17.22 -44.23
CA VAL A 126 -35.94 16.87 -44.20
C VAL A 126 -36.18 15.65 -43.27
N ALA A 127 -37.19 15.75 -42.40
CA ALA A 127 -37.99 14.65 -41.81
C ALA A 127 -39.44 15.20 -41.68
N PRO A 128 -40.52 14.42 -41.41
CA PRO A 128 -40.76 12.96 -41.39
C PRO A 128 -42.04 12.56 -42.22
N PRO A 129 -42.58 11.33 -42.09
CA PRO A 129 -43.80 11.18 -41.27
C PRO A 129 -43.91 9.89 -40.44
N SER A 130 -44.71 9.97 -39.37
CA SER A 130 -45.32 8.86 -38.59
C SER A 130 -46.81 8.74 -38.96
N PRO A 131 -47.67 7.84 -38.40
CA PRO A 131 -47.45 6.72 -37.45
C PRO A 131 -48.11 5.38 -37.88
N GLY A 132 -47.56 4.25 -37.41
CA GLY A 132 -48.23 2.95 -37.42
C GLY A 132 -48.57 2.49 -36.00
N VAL A 133 -49.86 2.30 -35.72
CA VAL A 133 -50.39 1.71 -34.47
C VAL A 133 -50.33 0.18 -34.57
N PRO A 134 -50.11 -0.55 -33.46
CA PRO A 134 -51.09 -1.58 -33.12
C PRO A 134 -51.47 -1.65 -31.63
N VAL A 135 -52.80 -1.70 -31.43
CA VAL A 135 -53.59 -2.60 -30.56
C VAL A 135 -53.17 -2.81 -29.09
N ARG A 136 -53.92 -2.08 -28.25
CA ARG A 136 -54.47 -2.37 -26.91
C ARG A 136 -54.44 -3.85 -26.45
N GLY A 137 -53.77 -4.14 -25.33
CA GLY A 137 -54.00 -5.40 -24.60
C GLY A 137 -52.90 -5.91 -23.67
N THR A 138 -52.34 -5.10 -22.77
CA THR A 138 -51.65 -5.59 -21.55
C THR A 138 -51.42 -4.40 -20.61
N PRO A 139 -51.63 -4.52 -19.28
CA PRO A 139 -51.21 -3.47 -18.36
C PRO A 139 -49.69 -3.37 -18.43
N ALA A 140 -49.18 -2.34 -19.10
CA ALA A 140 -47.77 -2.00 -19.01
C ALA A 140 -47.49 -1.64 -17.55
N LEU A 141 -46.69 -2.46 -16.87
CA LEU A 141 -46.03 -2.05 -15.63
C LEU A 141 -45.43 -0.66 -15.87
N PRO A 142 -45.58 0.29 -14.92
CA PRO A 142 -45.01 1.62 -15.08
C PRO A 142 -43.53 1.44 -15.44
N PRO A 143 -43.00 2.19 -16.43
CA PRO A 143 -41.59 2.10 -16.78
C PRO A 143 -40.81 2.27 -15.48
N ALA A 144 -39.97 1.28 -15.17
CA ALA A 144 -39.14 1.28 -13.97
C ALA A 144 -38.44 2.64 -13.94
N GLY A 145 -38.93 3.52 -13.06
CA GLY A 145 -38.52 4.91 -13.04
C GLY A 145 -37.00 4.96 -13.00
N ASN A 146 -36.41 5.80 -13.86
CA ASN A 146 -34.98 6.03 -14.04
C ASN A 146 -34.28 6.17 -12.68
N THR A 147 -34.00 5.04 -12.06
CA THR A 147 -33.32 5.01 -10.78
C THR A 147 -31.87 5.22 -11.17
N PRO A 148 -31.18 6.23 -10.61
CA PRO A 148 -29.80 6.47 -10.97
C PRO A 148 -29.02 5.16 -10.89
N SER A 149 -28.59 4.67 -12.06
CA SER A 149 -27.76 3.47 -12.12
C SER A 149 -26.41 3.87 -11.58
N PHE A 150 -26.04 3.29 -10.45
CA PHE A 150 -24.75 3.50 -9.86
C PHE A 150 -23.83 2.37 -10.27
N ARG A 151 -22.65 2.72 -10.78
CA ARG A 151 -21.57 1.75 -10.87
C ARG A 151 -21.02 1.50 -9.47
N ASN A 152 -20.75 0.23 -9.19
CA ASN A 152 -20.48 -0.24 -7.84
C ASN A 152 -19.15 -0.99 -7.72
N THR A 153 -18.44 -1.20 -8.82
CA THR A 153 -17.14 -1.87 -8.83
C THR A 153 -16.07 -0.84 -9.17
N PHE A 154 -15.05 -0.73 -8.32
CA PHE A 154 -13.98 0.24 -8.49
C PHE A 154 -12.63 -0.46 -8.53
N LEU A 155 -11.82 -0.13 -9.53
CA LEU A 155 -10.38 -0.34 -9.51
C LEU A 155 -9.73 0.86 -8.81
N ILE A 156 -8.83 0.60 -7.87
CA ILE A 156 -8.16 1.65 -7.09
C ILE A 156 -6.65 1.66 -7.40
N ALA A 157 -6.08 2.86 -7.49
CA ALA A 157 -4.64 3.07 -7.47
C ALA A 157 -4.32 4.34 -6.67
N HIS A 158 -3.74 4.17 -5.50
CA HIS A 158 -3.43 5.26 -4.57
C HIS A 158 -1.94 5.31 -4.28
N VAL A 159 -1.47 6.51 -3.95
CA VAL A 159 -0.18 6.74 -3.30
C VAL A 159 -0.46 7.07 -1.83
N GLY A 160 0.37 6.61 -0.93
CA GLY A 160 0.18 6.84 0.50
C GLY A 160 1.47 6.97 1.28
N PHE A 161 1.33 7.42 2.53
CA PHE A 161 2.43 7.59 3.47
C PHE A 161 2.06 6.94 4.78
N SER A 162 2.84 5.95 5.20
CA SER A 162 2.65 5.24 6.46
C SER A 162 3.66 5.70 7.51
N ASN A 163 3.35 5.55 8.80
CA ASN A 163 4.32 5.76 9.89
C ASN A 163 5.28 4.57 10.08
N LEU A 164 5.42 3.68 9.10
CA LEU A 164 6.22 2.47 9.25
C LEU A 164 7.70 2.77 9.55
N GLY A 165 8.23 3.89 9.03
CA GLY A 165 9.58 4.33 9.33
C GLY A 165 9.84 4.59 10.81
N SER A 166 8.82 5.04 11.57
CA SER A 166 8.99 5.23 13.02
C SER A 166 9.06 3.91 13.77
N ALA A 167 8.38 2.86 13.30
CA ALA A 167 8.46 1.52 13.88
C ALA A 167 9.89 0.98 13.80
N PHE A 168 10.56 1.25 12.68
CA PHE A 168 11.95 0.85 12.45
C PHE A 168 12.98 1.82 13.06
N GLY A 169 12.54 2.86 13.78
CA GLY A 169 13.43 3.85 14.37
C GLY A 169 14.24 4.66 13.34
N LEU A 170 13.70 4.86 12.14
CA LEU A 170 14.39 5.55 11.04
C LEU A 170 14.25 7.06 11.14
N SER A 171 15.22 7.77 10.56
CA SER A 171 15.22 9.23 10.45
C SER A 171 14.00 9.74 9.65
N ALA A 172 13.69 9.08 8.54
CA ALA A 172 12.44 9.25 7.80
C ALA A 172 11.35 8.41 8.46
N ASN A 173 10.63 9.01 9.40
CA ASN A 173 9.53 8.41 10.15
C ASN A 173 8.25 8.14 9.31
N LYS A 174 8.23 8.55 8.03
CA LYS A 174 7.17 8.21 7.07
C LYS A 174 7.74 7.38 5.92
N ALA A 175 7.12 6.23 5.64
CA ALA A 175 7.40 5.42 4.47
C ALA A 175 6.38 5.74 3.36
N ALA A 176 6.86 6.03 2.16
CA ALA A 176 6.01 6.20 1.00
C ALA A 176 5.48 4.83 0.54
N GLY A 177 4.34 4.81 -0.13
CA GLY A 177 3.76 3.56 -0.59
C GLY A 177 2.76 3.72 -1.73
N LEU A 178 2.42 2.59 -2.33
CA LEU A 178 1.40 2.43 -3.35
C LEU A 178 0.32 1.49 -2.84
N GLU A 179 -0.92 1.75 -3.22
CA GLU A 179 -2.04 0.83 -3.01
C GLU A 179 -2.74 0.57 -4.33
N ALA A 180 -3.05 -0.70 -4.59
CA ALA A 180 -3.84 -1.09 -5.75
C ALA A 180 -4.80 -2.21 -5.39
N GLY A 181 -5.98 -2.23 -5.99
CA GLY A 181 -6.99 -3.20 -5.62
C GLY A 181 -8.33 -3.01 -6.29
N LEU A 182 -9.30 -3.78 -5.81
CA LEU A 182 -10.68 -3.74 -6.26
C LEU A 182 -11.61 -3.56 -5.07
N GLU A 183 -12.62 -2.74 -5.25
CA GLU A 183 -13.73 -2.58 -4.30
C GLU A 183 -15.06 -2.88 -4.97
N GLN A 184 -15.95 -3.52 -4.23
CA GLN A 184 -17.33 -3.78 -4.58
C GLN A 184 -18.25 -3.12 -3.56
N LEU A 185 -19.15 -2.29 -4.05
CA LEU A 185 -20.19 -1.62 -3.26
C LEU A 185 -21.54 -2.31 -3.47
N PHE A 186 -22.36 -2.28 -2.44
CA PHE A 186 -23.72 -2.78 -2.42
C PHE A 186 -24.62 -1.68 -1.85
N GLY A 187 -25.63 -1.26 -2.63
CA GLY A 187 -26.57 -0.23 -2.23
C GLY A 187 -26.66 0.92 -3.23
N LYS A 188 -27.37 1.98 -2.83
CA LYS A 188 -27.63 3.19 -3.64
C LYS A 188 -27.04 4.40 -2.91
N LYS A 189 -27.86 5.27 -2.33
CA LYS A 189 -27.37 6.44 -1.58
C LYS A 189 -26.57 6.05 -0.35
N ILE A 190 -27.11 5.14 0.44
CA ILE A 190 -26.38 4.45 1.51
C ILE A 190 -25.86 3.15 0.90
N TYR A 191 -24.58 2.87 1.14
CA TYR A 191 -23.93 1.67 0.64
C TYR A 191 -23.06 1.04 1.72
N VAL A 192 -22.87 -0.26 1.59
CA VAL A 192 -21.77 -1.00 2.22
C VAL A 192 -20.82 -1.46 1.13
N GLY A 193 -19.57 -1.74 1.47
CA GLY A 193 -18.61 -2.24 0.51
C GLY A 193 -17.52 -3.06 1.12
N THR A 194 -16.89 -3.85 0.27
CA THR A 194 -15.72 -4.67 0.58
C THR A 194 -14.82 -4.80 -0.63
N GLY A 195 -13.68 -5.45 -0.51
CA GLY A 195 -12.72 -5.55 -1.59
C GLY A 195 -11.47 -6.35 -1.26
N LEU A 196 -10.46 -6.19 -2.10
CA LEU A 196 -9.11 -6.67 -1.87
C LEU A 196 -8.14 -5.61 -2.35
N ILE A 197 -7.25 -5.18 -1.46
CA ILE A 197 -6.28 -4.12 -1.72
C ILE A 197 -4.90 -4.63 -1.31
N ALA A 198 -3.92 -4.50 -2.18
CA ALA A 198 -2.52 -4.71 -1.85
C ALA A 198 -1.87 -3.34 -1.64
N ASN A 199 -1.04 -3.25 -0.61
CA ASN A 199 -0.23 -2.08 -0.31
C ASN A 199 1.25 -2.48 -0.34
N LEU A 200 2.06 -1.63 -0.94
CA LEU A 200 3.52 -1.71 -1.01
C LEU A 200 4.09 -0.44 -0.37
N ASN A 201 4.98 -0.57 0.62
CA ASN A 201 5.68 0.53 1.28
C ASN A 201 7.16 0.45 0.95
N PHE A 202 7.75 1.60 0.64
CA PHE A 202 9.17 1.78 0.36
C PHE A 202 9.80 2.44 1.57
N THR A 203 10.77 1.75 2.16
CA THR A 203 11.47 2.21 3.35
C THR A 203 12.96 2.32 3.04
N ARG A 204 13.55 3.46 3.36
CA ARG A 204 15.00 3.68 3.25
C ARG A 204 15.63 3.47 4.61
N PHE A 205 16.61 2.57 4.66
CA PHE A 205 17.31 2.24 5.89
C PHE A 205 18.66 2.95 5.97
N ASP A 206 19.19 3.49 4.88
CA ASP A 206 20.45 4.25 4.83
C ASP A 206 21.62 3.46 5.47
N GLY A 207 21.65 2.14 5.25
CA GLY A 207 22.63 1.21 5.80
C GLY A 207 22.31 0.71 7.21
N ASN A 208 21.25 1.23 7.87
CA ASN A 208 20.80 0.72 9.16
C ASN A 208 20.36 -0.74 9.03
N PHE A 209 20.70 -1.55 10.03
CA PHE A 209 20.42 -2.99 10.06
C PHE A 209 21.07 -3.81 8.92
N GLY A 210 22.00 -3.22 8.15
CA GLY A 210 22.67 -3.91 7.04
C GLY A 210 21.94 -3.78 5.70
N TYR A 211 20.88 -2.96 5.62
CA TYR A 211 20.08 -2.78 4.41
C TYR A 211 20.09 -1.31 3.98
N GLU A 212 20.12 -1.08 2.67
CA GLU A 212 20.00 0.27 2.09
C GLU A 212 18.53 0.65 1.90
N ASN A 213 17.76 -0.22 1.26
CA ASN A 213 16.34 -0.03 0.99
C ASN A 213 15.60 -1.35 1.21
N GLN A 214 14.41 -1.27 1.79
CA GLN A 214 13.51 -2.41 1.89
C GLN A 214 12.10 -2.05 1.46
N ASN A 215 11.46 -3.01 0.80
CA ASN A 215 10.07 -2.89 0.36
C ASN A 215 9.21 -3.89 1.11
N PHE A 216 8.13 -3.38 1.68
CA PHE A 216 7.18 -4.17 2.44
C PHE A 216 5.84 -4.21 1.77
N PHE A 217 5.19 -5.37 1.76
CA PHE A 217 3.85 -5.50 1.25
C PHE A 217 2.89 -6.07 2.29
N MET A 218 1.62 -5.71 2.14
CA MET A 218 0.51 -6.25 2.91
C MET A 218 -0.73 -6.30 2.01
N ALA A 219 -1.55 -7.32 2.18
CA ALA A 219 -2.90 -7.33 1.62
C ALA A 219 -3.88 -6.90 2.70
N LYS A 220 -4.98 -6.24 2.29
CA LYS A 220 -6.07 -5.87 3.18
C LYS A 220 -7.43 -6.12 2.54
N ILE A 221 -8.37 -6.54 3.37
CA ILE A 221 -9.79 -6.70 3.06
C ILE A 221 -10.53 -5.57 3.78
N PRO A 222 -11.03 -4.55 3.06
CA PRO A 222 -11.81 -3.50 3.67
C PRO A 222 -13.26 -3.94 3.89
N PHE A 223 -13.88 -3.45 4.96
CA PHE A 223 -15.31 -3.48 5.21
C PHE A 223 -15.75 -2.08 5.61
N PHE A 224 -16.58 -1.45 4.79
CA PHE A 224 -16.95 -0.05 5.01
C PHE A 224 -18.42 0.20 4.73
N ALA A 225 -18.94 1.24 5.35
CA ALA A 225 -20.25 1.79 5.06
C ALA A 225 -20.11 3.28 4.75
N GLY A 226 -20.98 3.77 3.86
CA GLY A 226 -20.87 5.13 3.40
C GLY A 226 -22.14 5.69 2.81
N TYR A 227 -22.03 6.97 2.47
CA TYR A 227 -23.06 7.75 1.82
C TYR A 227 -22.51 8.33 0.53
N ARG A 228 -23.31 8.27 -0.54
CA ARG A 228 -23.03 8.95 -1.80
C ARG A 228 -24.17 9.85 -2.25
N LYS A 229 -23.79 11.00 -2.78
CA LYS A 229 -24.68 11.97 -3.41
C LYS A 229 -24.22 12.21 -4.84
N LYS A 230 -25.08 11.87 -5.80
CA LYS A 230 -24.88 12.18 -7.22
C LYS A 230 -25.52 13.53 -7.52
N GLY A 231 -24.71 14.47 -7.99
CA GLY A 231 -25.16 15.70 -8.64
C GLY A 231 -25.10 15.56 -10.17
N ASP A 232 -25.35 16.66 -10.87
CA ASP A 232 -25.44 16.65 -12.34
C ASP A 232 -24.09 16.42 -13.04
N ARG A 233 -23.00 16.88 -12.41
CA ARG A 233 -21.63 16.78 -12.97
C ARG A 233 -20.69 15.93 -12.13
N PHE A 234 -20.94 15.82 -10.83
CA PHE A 234 -20.06 15.12 -9.91
C PHE A 234 -20.84 14.30 -8.89
N THR A 235 -20.23 13.20 -8.47
CA THR A 235 -20.65 12.35 -7.37
C THR A 235 -19.66 12.55 -6.22
N VAL A 236 -20.21 12.77 -5.03
CA VAL A 236 -19.47 12.83 -3.78
C VAL A 236 -19.77 11.59 -2.97
N MET A 237 -18.76 10.99 -2.36
CA MET A 237 -18.90 9.84 -1.48
C MET A 237 -18.07 10.03 -0.22
N PHE A 238 -18.58 9.51 0.88
CA PHE A 238 -17.88 9.42 2.15
C PHE A 238 -18.12 8.05 2.74
N ASP A 239 -17.06 7.37 3.17
CA ASP A 239 -17.14 6.08 3.84
C ASP A 239 -16.22 6.01 5.06
N VAL A 240 -16.67 5.24 6.04
CA VAL A 240 -15.89 4.83 7.21
C VAL A 240 -15.94 3.32 7.33
N GLY A 241 -14.88 2.72 7.83
CA GLY A 241 -14.79 1.27 7.86
C GLY A 241 -13.65 0.73 8.70
N ILE A 242 -13.46 -0.57 8.56
CA ILE A 242 -12.37 -1.33 9.14
C ILE A 242 -11.65 -2.09 8.04
N HIS A 243 -10.34 -2.24 8.15
CA HIS A 243 -9.52 -3.05 7.26
C HIS A 243 -8.89 -4.18 8.06
N LEU A 244 -9.11 -5.41 7.61
CA LEU A 244 -8.34 -6.58 8.07
C LEU A 244 -7.10 -6.69 7.18
N ARG A 245 -5.92 -6.67 7.77
CA ARG A 245 -4.65 -6.77 7.06
C ARG A 245 -3.98 -8.10 7.34
N THR A 246 -3.28 -8.61 6.34
CA THR A 246 -2.35 -9.72 6.50
C THR A 246 -1.07 -9.26 7.18
N LYS A 247 -0.24 -10.23 7.60
CA LYS A 247 1.15 -10.02 8.03
C LYS A 247 1.89 -9.08 7.10
N LEU A 248 2.66 -8.17 7.68
CA LEU A 248 3.62 -7.36 6.94
C LEU A 248 4.72 -8.30 6.46
N ALA A 249 4.85 -8.41 5.14
CA ALA A 249 5.88 -9.22 4.52
C ALA A 249 6.88 -8.32 3.81
N SER A 250 8.12 -8.78 3.77
CA SER A 250 9.18 -8.14 3.02
C SER A 250 9.27 -8.77 1.62
N LEU A 251 9.62 -7.98 0.60
CA LEU A 251 9.99 -8.52 -0.71
C LEU A 251 11.36 -9.20 -0.72
N ASP A 252 12.22 -8.87 0.24
CA ASP A 252 13.46 -9.61 0.50
C ASP A 252 13.17 -10.68 1.55
N PRO A 253 13.29 -11.99 1.22
CA PRO A 253 12.99 -13.07 2.16
C PRO A 253 14.00 -13.16 3.31
N ASP A 254 15.20 -12.61 3.14
CA ASP A 254 16.25 -12.58 4.17
C ASP A 254 16.11 -11.33 5.07
N TRP A 255 15.00 -10.61 4.95
CA TRP A 255 14.70 -9.45 5.77
C TRP A 255 14.25 -9.85 7.17
N GLU A 256 15.08 -9.53 8.16
CA GLU A 256 14.74 -9.68 9.56
C GLU A 256 15.28 -8.47 10.34
N ILE A 257 14.39 -7.70 10.97
CA ILE A 257 14.79 -6.80 12.06
C ILE A 257 14.51 -7.54 13.37
N PRO A 258 15.53 -7.85 14.17
CA PRO A 258 15.34 -8.48 15.48
C PRO A 258 14.36 -7.69 16.35
N GLY A 259 13.35 -8.36 16.91
CA GLY A 259 12.31 -7.76 17.77
C GLY A 259 11.15 -7.09 17.02
N MET A 260 11.10 -7.22 15.68
CA MET A 260 10.03 -6.67 14.85
C MET A 260 9.29 -7.77 14.08
N GLU A 261 8.77 -8.75 14.81
CA GLU A 261 7.92 -9.79 14.23
C GLU A 261 6.51 -9.22 13.96
N ALA A 262 6.10 -9.23 12.69
CA ALA A 262 4.79 -8.77 12.30
C ALA A 262 3.71 -9.78 12.70
N LEU A 263 2.60 -9.27 13.26
CA LEU A 263 1.43 -10.07 13.58
C LEU A 263 0.78 -10.64 12.32
N ASP A 264 0.28 -11.88 12.40
CA ASP A 264 -0.39 -12.55 11.28
C ASP A 264 -1.55 -11.74 10.70
N ASN A 265 -2.27 -11.02 11.57
CA ASN A 265 -3.35 -10.14 11.20
C ASN A 265 -3.33 -8.87 12.04
N SER A 266 -3.69 -7.75 11.41
CA SER A 266 -3.93 -6.49 12.12
C SER A 266 -5.21 -5.81 11.64
N LEU A 267 -5.81 -5.02 12.53
CA LEU A 267 -7.05 -4.28 12.29
C LEU A 267 -6.76 -2.78 12.26
N SER A 268 -7.30 -2.07 11.27
CA SER A 268 -7.30 -0.61 11.27
C SER A 268 -8.68 -0.04 11.01
N LEU A 269 -8.98 1.11 11.62
CA LEU A 269 -10.11 1.95 11.27
C LEU A 269 -9.75 2.80 10.04
N SER A 270 -10.70 3.04 9.15
CA SER A 270 -10.51 3.89 7.98
C SER A 270 -11.63 4.92 7.81
N GLY A 271 -11.25 6.06 7.23
CA GLY A 271 -12.17 7.09 6.78
C GLY A 271 -11.71 7.62 5.43
N ARG A 272 -12.65 7.78 4.49
CA ARG A 272 -12.34 8.15 3.11
C ARG A 272 -13.40 9.03 2.49
N PHE A 273 -12.93 10.00 1.73
CA PHE A 273 -13.71 10.89 0.90
C PHE A 273 -13.40 10.63 -0.58
N ARG A 274 -14.43 10.63 -1.44
CA ARG A 274 -14.29 10.48 -2.89
C ARG A 274 -15.08 11.55 -3.63
N LEU A 275 -14.50 12.11 -4.67
CA LEU A 275 -15.14 13.09 -5.54
C LEU A 275 -14.78 12.80 -6.99
N GLY A 276 -15.77 12.81 -7.87
CA GLY A 276 -15.51 12.74 -9.30
C GLY A 276 -16.76 12.44 -10.12
N THR A 277 -16.57 11.80 -11.25
CA THR A 277 -17.67 11.40 -12.15
C THR A 277 -18.08 9.94 -11.87
N ASP A 278 -19.10 9.46 -12.59
CA ASP A 278 -19.48 8.05 -12.53
C ASP A 278 -18.41 7.08 -13.05
N ARG A 279 -17.36 7.56 -13.72
CA ARG A 279 -16.28 6.73 -14.29
C ARG A 279 -14.96 6.85 -13.53
N VAL A 280 -14.64 8.03 -13.03
CA VAL A 280 -13.34 8.31 -12.39
C VAL A 280 -13.56 9.21 -11.19
N MET A 281 -12.99 8.82 -10.05
CA MET A 281 -13.07 9.55 -8.80
C MET A 281 -11.71 9.70 -8.15
N VAL A 282 -11.40 10.89 -7.65
CA VAL A 282 -10.27 11.11 -6.75
C VAL A 282 -10.70 10.73 -5.33
N SER A 283 -9.85 10.01 -4.61
CA SER A 283 -10.06 9.66 -3.20
C SER A 283 -8.95 10.22 -2.32
N PHE A 284 -9.36 10.60 -1.11
CA PHE A 284 -8.49 10.96 0.00
C PHE A 284 -8.93 10.14 1.19
N GLY A 285 -8.01 9.43 1.84
CA GLY A 285 -8.35 8.62 2.99
C GLY A 285 -7.23 8.54 4.01
N SER A 286 -7.63 8.15 5.21
CA SER A 286 -6.71 7.89 6.30
C SER A 286 -7.13 6.62 7.02
N GLU A 287 -6.14 5.90 7.52
CA GLU A 287 -6.28 4.64 8.21
C GLU A 287 -5.46 4.69 9.50
N TYR A 288 -6.01 4.12 10.57
CA TYR A 288 -5.39 4.09 11.89
C TYR A 288 -5.50 2.70 12.51
N GLY A 289 -4.36 2.11 12.86
CA GLY A 289 -4.23 0.80 13.49
C GLY A 289 -4.91 0.76 14.86
N VAL A 290 -5.86 -0.15 15.01
CA VAL A 290 -6.55 -0.41 16.28
C VAL A 290 -5.80 -1.47 17.06
N THR A 291 -5.24 -2.46 16.37
CA THR A 291 -4.32 -3.44 16.95
C THR A 291 -2.88 -3.04 16.68
N PRO A 292 -1.94 -3.51 17.51
CA PRO A 292 -0.52 -3.48 17.17
C PRO A 292 -0.26 -4.15 15.83
N MET A 293 0.86 -3.79 15.20
CA MET A 293 1.33 -4.41 13.96
C MET A 293 2.42 -5.45 14.19
N PHE A 294 3.14 -5.35 15.31
CA PHE A 294 4.22 -6.24 15.69
C PHE A 294 3.88 -6.92 17.03
N GLU A 295 4.41 -8.12 17.29
CA GLU A 295 4.10 -8.89 18.49
C GLU A 295 4.60 -8.24 19.79
N GLU A 296 5.75 -7.57 19.70
CA GLU A 296 6.51 -7.10 20.87
C GLU A 296 6.56 -5.56 20.97
N ASP A 297 5.86 -4.87 20.07
CA ASP A 297 5.76 -3.42 20.02
C ASP A 297 4.28 -3.01 19.89
N ASP A 298 3.85 -2.05 20.73
CA ASP A 298 2.52 -1.42 20.67
C ASP A 298 2.34 -0.52 19.44
N PHE A 299 3.31 -0.49 18.53
CA PHE A 299 3.24 0.26 17.28
C PHE A 299 1.97 -0.04 16.48
N ARG A 300 1.23 1.03 16.21
CA ARG A 300 0.01 1.03 15.39
C ARG A 300 0.28 1.71 14.06
N LEU A 301 0.02 0.98 12.98
CA LEU A 301 0.16 1.51 11.64
C LEU A 301 -0.85 2.62 11.37
N SER A 302 -0.39 3.78 10.94
CA SER A 302 -1.21 4.83 10.35
C SER A 302 -0.81 5.01 8.90
N LEU A 303 -1.79 5.23 8.03
CA LEU A 303 -1.59 5.44 6.60
C LEU A 303 -2.50 6.58 6.15
N THR A 304 -1.97 7.53 5.39
CA THR A 304 -2.77 8.52 4.67
C THR A 304 -2.54 8.32 3.19
N HIS A 305 -3.60 8.33 2.38
CA HIS A 305 -3.51 8.04 0.96
C HIS A 305 -4.36 8.99 0.11
N ILE A 306 -3.89 9.23 -1.10
CA ILE A 306 -4.58 9.95 -2.16
C ILE A 306 -4.49 9.12 -3.44
N GLY A 307 -5.57 9.08 -4.22
CA GLY A 307 -5.50 8.32 -5.48
C GLY A 307 -6.72 8.43 -6.34
N ILE A 308 -6.73 7.57 -7.36
CA ILE A 308 -7.78 7.51 -8.37
C ILE A 308 -8.52 6.18 -8.25
N ASN A 309 -9.83 6.25 -8.41
CA ASN A 309 -10.73 5.10 -8.47
C ASN A 309 -11.43 5.12 -9.82
N TRP A 310 -11.27 4.07 -10.61
CA TRP A 310 -11.96 3.88 -11.88
C TRP A 310 -13.14 2.95 -11.68
N CYS A 311 -14.30 3.36 -12.15
CA CYS A 311 -15.50 2.56 -12.05
C CYS A 311 -15.66 1.67 -13.28
N LEU A 312 -15.68 0.36 -13.05
CA LEU A 312 -15.79 -0.67 -14.09
C LEU A 312 -17.20 -0.76 -14.67
#